data_AF-A0A961C8F7-F1
#
_entry.id   AF-A0A961C8F7-F1
#
_cell.length_a   1.000
_cell.length_b   1.000
_cell.length_c   1.000
_cell.angle_alpha   90.00
_cell.angle_beta   90.00
_cell.angle_gamma   90.00
#
_symmetry.space_group_name_H-M   'P 1'
#
loop_
_entity.id
_entity.type
_entity.pdbx_description
1 polymer ?
#
loop_
_entity_poly.entity_id
_entity_poly.type
_entity_poly.pdbx_seq_one_letter_code
_entity_poly.pdbx_strand_id
1 'polypeptide(L)'
;MKATTDAPLSIDVLSPPKQGDALSGLTQAVAGVGVAVAPELPGARWPTEPGEADAWAVAVDAATNWYVLLSQDCDIVDAGDEPTVLIAPLVLVPVQEWQVLHRNGYSARRFAYPHDKFILPEGFMPVVDLAWVTTVLKGSLTAEVVRCVRPFTGPNRAHFGEWLATRFGRVPFSTEVVENVLDHFDYVRVRLTKSFVKASQSGGTASMEARAVGAVVRWYSRVDGPRVHVLGELTRQSLLAAGFINDDNELDIEGLAKAQERLSAAVTKRINAKSAHGGYEARVTLADLELVPASQFREFALLVR
;
A
#
# COMPACT_ATOMS: atom_id res chain seq x y z
N MET A 1 -37.21 -8.27 -36.56
CA MET A 1 -36.48 -7.84 -35.36
C MET A 1 -35.06 -7.51 -35.78
N LYS A 2 -34.71 -6.21 -35.81
CA LYS A 2 -33.34 -5.76 -36.08
C LYS A 2 -32.54 -5.91 -34.79
N ALA A 3 -31.49 -6.73 -34.83
CA ALA A 3 -30.44 -6.71 -33.82
C ALA A 3 -29.72 -5.36 -33.94
N THR A 4 -29.92 -4.51 -32.94
CA THR A 4 -29.13 -3.30 -32.76
C THR A 4 -27.72 -3.71 -32.34
N THR A 5 -26.82 -3.59 -33.31
CA THR A 5 -25.37 -3.31 -33.18
C THR A 5 -24.90 -3.04 -31.75
N ASP A 6 -24.28 -4.04 -31.13
CA ASP A 6 -23.27 -3.83 -30.10
C ASP A 6 -22.13 -3.07 -30.76
N ALA A 7 -22.02 -1.78 -30.46
CA ALA A 7 -20.82 -1.04 -30.81
C ALA A 7 -19.64 -1.71 -30.08
N PRO A 8 -18.58 -2.15 -30.77
CA PRO A 8 -17.36 -2.55 -30.08
C PRO A 8 -16.87 -1.32 -29.32
N LEU A 9 -16.82 -1.42 -27.99
CA LEU A 9 -16.08 -0.47 -27.17
C LEU A 9 -14.61 -0.60 -27.58
N SER A 10 -14.20 0.30 -28.47
CA SER A 10 -12.83 0.53 -28.89
C SER A 10 -11.94 0.70 -27.67
N ILE A 11 -10.81 -0.03 -27.63
CA ILE A 11 -9.70 0.26 -26.73
C ILE A 11 -9.03 1.53 -27.26
N ASP A 12 -9.62 2.68 -26.95
CA ASP A 12 -8.93 3.96 -27.11
C ASP A 12 -7.91 4.05 -25.98
N VAL A 13 -6.70 3.54 -26.24
CA VAL A 13 -5.41 3.84 -25.57
C VAL A 13 -5.57 4.53 -24.20
N LEU A 14 -6.10 3.79 -23.23
CA LEU A 14 -6.11 4.20 -21.84
C LEU A 14 -4.73 3.84 -21.29
N SER A 15 -4.08 4.77 -20.60
CA SER A 15 -2.75 4.65 -19.98
C SER A 15 -2.42 3.23 -19.48
N PRO A 16 -1.14 2.81 -19.51
CA PRO A 16 -0.73 1.46 -19.11
C PRO A 16 -1.40 1.00 -17.80
N PRO A 17 -1.73 -0.30 -17.67
CA PRO A 17 -2.27 -0.86 -16.45
C PRO A 17 -1.48 -0.41 -15.23
N LYS A 18 -2.18 -0.17 -14.12
CA LYS A 18 -1.61 0.38 -12.89
C LYS A 18 -1.84 -0.54 -11.71
N GLN A 19 -1.00 -0.42 -10.68
CA GLN A 19 -1.20 -1.15 -9.43
C GLN A 19 -2.62 -0.92 -8.90
N GLY A 20 -3.33 -2.02 -8.63
CA GLY A 20 -4.71 -2.06 -8.18
C GLY A 20 -5.76 -2.13 -9.27
N ASP A 21 -5.41 -2.03 -10.55
CA ASP A 21 -6.34 -2.25 -11.66
C ASP A 21 -6.81 -3.73 -11.68
N ALA A 22 -8.08 -3.95 -11.98
CA ALA A 22 -8.67 -5.29 -12.17
C ALA A 22 -8.61 -5.69 -13.65
N LEU A 23 -8.19 -6.91 -13.91
CA LEU A 23 -7.98 -7.51 -15.21
C LEU A 23 -8.90 -8.72 -15.38
N SER A 24 -9.61 -8.83 -16.50
CA SER A 24 -10.34 -10.04 -16.90
C SER A 24 -9.78 -10.61 -18.19
N GLY A 25 -10.19 -11.83 -18.55
CA GLY A 25 -9.69 -12.51 -19.77
C GLY A 25 -8.29 -13.09 -19.60
N LEU A 26 -7.81 -13.15 -18.36
CA LEU A 26 -6.63 -13.89 -17.95
C LEU A 26 -7.09 -15.23 -17.37
N THR A 27 -6.32 -16.27 -17.64
CA THR A 27 -6.51 -17.61 -17.07
C THR A 27 -5.18 -18.03 -16.44
N GLN A 28 -5.22 -18.56 -15.22
CA GLN A 28 -4.01 -19.08 -14.58
C GLN A 28 -3.78 -20.50 -15.06
N ALA A 29 -2.58 -20.81 -15.54
CA ALA A 29 -2.19 -22.21 -15.75
C ALA A 29 -1.48 -22.70 -14.48
N VAL A 30 -2.05 -23.69 -13.80
CA VAL A 30 -1.39 -24.39 -12.70
C VAL A 30 -0.85 -25.71 -13.24
N ALA A 31 0.42 -25.98 -13.02
CA ALA A 31 1.07 -27.22 -13.41
C ALA A 31 1.59 -27.99 -12.19
N GLY A 32 1.56 -29.31 -12.28
CA GLY A 32 1.97 -30.20 -11.21
C GLY A 32 2.39 -31.57 -11.73
N VAL A 33 2.86 -32.40 -10.80
CA VAL A 33 3.21 -33.80 -11.05
C VAL A 33 2.53 -34.66 -9.98
N GLY A 34 1.92 -35.75 -10.41
CA GLY A 34 1.21 -36.67 -9.54
C GLY A 34 -0.17 -36.18 -9.10
N VAL A 35 -0.79 -36.91 -8.19
CA VAL A 35 -2.16 -36.65 -7.69
C VAL A 35 -2.24 -35.52 -6.66
N ALA A 36 -1.10 -35.14 -6.07
CA ALA A 36 -1.09 -34.12 -5.02
C ALA A 36 -1.57 -32.79 -5.59
N VAL A 37 -2.45 -32.09 -4.84
CA VAL A 37 -3.11 -30.81 -5.15
C VAL A 37 -4.07 -30.75 -6.36
N ALA A 38 -4.04 -31.69 -7.32
CA ALA A 38 -4.96 -31.67 -8.47
C ALA A 38 -6.46 -31.63 -8.09
N PRO A 39 -6.95 -32.43 -7.12
CA PRO A 39 -8.36 -32.42 -6.72
C PRO A 39 -8.79 -31.16 -5.95
N GLU A 40 -7.83 -30.38 -5.43
CA GLU A 40 -8.08 -29.22 -4.58
C GLU A 40 -8.11 -27.90 -5.36
N LEU A 41 -7.79 -27.92 -6.66
CA LEU A 41 -7.76 -26.72 -7.51
C LEU A 41 -9.18 -26.27 -7.91
N PRO A 42 -9.65 -25.11 -7.43
CA PRO A 42 -11.02 -24.65 -7.67
C PRO A 42 -11.23 -24.28 -9.14
N GLY A 43 -12.29 -24.80 -9.78
CA GLY A 43 -12.65 -24.45 -11.17
C GLY A 43 -11.82 -25.13 -12.26
N ALA A 44 -10.86 -25.99 -11.90
CA ALA A 44 -10.05 -26.74 -12.83
C ALA A 44 -10.89 -27.73 -13.66
N ARG A 45 -10.89 -27.60 -14.99
CA ARG A 45 -11.52 -28.56 -15.91
C ARG A 45 -10.51 -29.64 -16.28
N TRP A 46 -10.54 -30.75 -15.55
CA TRP A 46 -9.70 -31.91 -15.83
C TRP A 46 -10.29 -32.73 -16.99
N PRO A 47 -9.56 -32.93 -18.09
CA PRO A 47 -9.99 -33.86 -19.14
C PRO A 47 -9.97 -35.32 -18.64
N THR A 48 -9.02 -35.63 -17.76
CA THR A 48 -8.80 -36.91 -17.07
C THR A 48 -8.09 -36.63 -15.74
N GLU A 49 -8.41 -37.40 -14.69
CA GLU A 49 -7.70 -37.30 -13.40
C GLU A 49 -6.22 -37.71 -13.60
N PRO A 50 -5.25 -36.91 -13.13
CA PRO A 50 -3.84 -37.24 -13.27
C PRO A 50 -3.43 -38.41 -12.37
N GLY A 51 -2.66 -39.36 -12.90
CA GLY A 51 -2.06 -40.45 -12.14
C GLY A 51 -0.83 -40.02 -11.32
N GLU A 52 -0.30 -40.91 -10.47
CA GLU A 52 0.80 -40.60 -9.55
C GLU A 52 2.11 -40.13 -10.22
N ALA A 53 2.33 -40.50 -11.48
CA ALA A 53 3.51 -40.13 -12.25
C ALA A 53 3.23 -39.09 -13.36
N ASP A 54 1.98 -38.65 -13.51
CA ASP A 54 1.59 -37.77 -14.62
C ASP A 54 1.99 -36.33 -14.34
N ALA A 55 2.59 -35.69 -15.34
CA ALA A 55 2.70 -34.24 -15.37
C ALA A 55 1.44 -33.65 -16.01
N TRP A 56 0.87 -32.63 -15.39
CA TRP A 56 -0.35 -32.00 -15.85
C TRP A 56 -0.25 -30.48 -15.76
N ALA A 57 -1.07 -29.82 -16.58
CA ALA A 57 -1.31 -28.38 -16.50
C ALA A 57 -2.80 -28.12 -16.72
N VAL A 58 -3.41 -27.31 -15.86
CA VAL A 58 -4.83 -26.99 -15.92
C VAL A 58 -5.05 -25.49 -15.82
N ALA A 59 -6.02 -25.01 -16.59
CA ALA A 59 -6.55 -23.67 -16.47
C ALA A 59 -7.40 -23.53 -15.20
N VAL A 60 -7.01 -22.60 -14.34
CA VAL A 60 -7.73 -22.20 -13.13
C VAL A 60 -8.18 -20.76 -13.31
N ASP A 61 -9.49 -20.57 -13.37
CA ASP A 61 -10.10 -19.26 -13.44
C ASP A 61 -10.54 -18.82 -12.04
N ALA A 62 -10.38 -17.54 -11.72
CA ALA A 62 -10.96 -16.95 -10.52
C ALA A 62 -12.49 -17.09 -10.63
N ALA A 63 -13.18 -17.37 -9.51
CA ALA A 63 -14.64 -17.49 -9.52
C ALA A 63 -15.36 -16.24 -10.08
N THR A 64 -14.71 -15.06 -10.00
CA THR A 64 -15.20 -13.81 -10.56
C THR A 64 -14.70 -13.53 -11.98
N ASN A 65 -13.74 -14.31 -12.50
CA ASN A 65 -12.94 -14.05 -13.69
C ASN A 65 -12.15 -12.73 -13.67
N TRP A 66 -11.97 -12.13 -12.49
CA TRP A 66 -11.21 -10.90 -12.31
C TRP A 66 -9.99 -11.13 -11.41
N TYR A 67 -8.89 -10.48 -11.78
CA TYR A 67 -7.63 -10.49 -11.06
C TYR A 67 -7.15 -9.06 -10.84
N VAL A 68 -6.57 -8.76 -9.68
CA VAL A 68 -6.03 -7.44 -9.36
C VAL A 68 -4.53 -7.43 -9.59
N LEU A 69 -4.05 -6.39 -10.28
CA LEU A 69 -2.63 -6.13 -10.51
C LEU A 69 -1.95 -5.69 -9.22
N LEU A 70 -0.98 -6.47 -8.76
CA LEU A 70 -0.25 -6.21 -7.51
C LEU A 70 1.10 -5.52 -7.75
N SER A 71 1.70 -5.71 -8.92
CA SER A 71 2.97 -5.07 -9.30
C SER A 71 2.86 -3.54 -9.24
N GLN A 72 3.96 -2.89 -8.85
CA GLN A 72 4.04 -1.43 -8.81
C GLN A 72 4.06 -0.85 -10.24
N ASP A 73 3.63 0.40 -10.39
CA ASP A 73 3.56 1.07 -11.69
C ASP A 73 4.90 1.07 -12.44
N CYS A 74 6.03 1.24 -11.74
CA CYS A 74 7.37 1.17 -12.32
C CYS A 74 7.70 -0.23 -12.86
N ASP A 75 7.41 -1.27 -12.06
CA ASP A 75 7.59 -2.66 -12.47
C ASP A 75 6.66 -3.04 -13.62
N ILE A 76 5.52 -2.38 -13.84
CA ILE A 76 4.63 -2.71 -14.95
C ILE A 76 5.19 -2.18 -16.27
N VAL A 77 5.80 -0.99 -16.25
CA VAL A 77 6.29 -0.30 -17.46
C VAL A 77 7.67 -0.79 -17.89
N ASP A 78 8.52 -1.23 -16.96
CA ASP A 78 9.90 -1.66 -17.26
C ASP A 78 9.98 -3.10 -17.78
N ALA A 79 9.70 -3.31 -19.07
CA ALA A 79 9.68 -4.64 -19.69
C ALA A 79 11.06 -5.26 -19.95
N GLY A 80 12.16 -4.49 -19.79
CA GLY A 80 13.51 -4.95 -20.10
C GLY A 80 14.06 -5.94 -19.07
N ASP A 81 13.88 -5.61 -17.79
CA ASP A 81 14.48 -6.38 -16.67
C ASP A 81 13.48 -7.33 -15.99
N GLU A 82 12.19 -6.99 -15.99
CA GLU A 82 11.13 -7.81 -15.39
C GLU A 82 10.04 -8.09 -16.44
N PRO A 83 9.96 -9.30 -17.03
CA PRO A 83 9.00 -9.59 -18.09
C PRO A 83 7.58 -9.88 -17.58
N THR A 84 7.40 -10.00 -16.25
CA THR A 84 6.13 -10.41 -15.64
C THR A 84 5.50 -9.35 -14.74
N VAL A 85 4.23 -9.54 -14.40
CA VAL A 85 3.54 -8.81 -13.35
C VAL A 85 2.84 -9.76 -12.40
N LEU A 86 2.73 -9.37 -11.13
CA LEU A 86 2.02 -10.10 -10.10
C LEU A 86 0.55 -9.76 -10.12
N ILE A 87 -0.30 -10.78 -9.99
CA ILE A 87 -1.75 -10.66 -9.89
C ILE A 87 -2.31 -11.54 -8.76
N ALA A 88 -3.46 -11.16 -8.20
CA ALA A 88 -4.25 -12.00 -7.27
C ALA A 88 -5.73 -12.00 -7.65
N PRO A 89 -6.49 -13.07 -7.39
CA PRO A 89 -7.90 -13.15 -7.74
C PRO A 89 -8.75 -12.19 -6.90
N LEU A 90 -9.82 -11.68 -7.52
CA LEU A 90 -10.98 -11.19 -6.78
C LEU A 90 -11.86 -12.37 -6.39
N VAL A 91 -12.12 -12.50 -5.09
CA VAL A 91 -13.07 -13.49 -4.56
C VAL A 91 -14.26 -12.78 -3.93
N LEU A 92 -15.36 -13.51 -3.79
CA LEU A 92 -16.59 -12.99 -3.20
C LEU A 92 -16.71 -13.45 -1.75
N VAL A 93 -17.03 -12.51 -0.86
CA VAL A 93 -17.31 -12.78 0.55
C VAL A 93 -18.68 -12.19 0.94
N PRO A 94 -19.32 -12.67 2.01
CA PRO A 94 -20.56 -12.08 2.51
C PRO A 94 -20.40 -10.58 2.81
N VAL A 95 -21.45 -9.79 2.56
CA VAL A 95 -21.45 -8.33 2.80
C VAL A 95 -20.98 -7.97 4.22
N GLN A 96 -21.33 -8.76 5.23
CA GLN A 96 -20.92 -8.51 6.61
C GLN A 96 -19.40 -8.61 6.79
N GLU A 97 -18.77 -9.63 6.20
CA GLU A 97 -17.30 -9.79 6.23
C GLU A 97 -16.62 -8.65 5.47
N TRP A 98 -17.16 -8.30 4.29
CA TRP A 98 -16.64 -7.20 3.50
C TRP A 98 -16.72 -5.86 4.25
N GLN A 99 -17.83 -5.58 4.95
CA GLN A 99 -17.98 -4.36 5.74
C GLN A 99 -16.95 -4.26 6.88
N VAL A 100 -16.61 -5.39 7.50
CA VAL A 100 -15.53 -5.44 8.50
C VAL A 100 -14.20 -5.04 7.86
N LEU A 101 -13.83 -5.68 6.75
CA LEU A 101 -12.59 -5.38 6.03
C LEU A 101 -12.55 -3.92 5.52
N HIS A 102 -13.67 -3.42 5.00
CA HIS A 102 -13.78 -2.08 4.43
C HIS A 102 -13.66 -0.97 5.49
N ARG A 103 -14.12 -1.21 6.72
CA ARG A 103 -13.97 -0.29 7.86
C ARG A 103 -12.61 -0.39 8.55
N ASN A 104 -11.57 -0.81 7.82
CA ASN A 104 -10.21 -1.05 8.32
C ASN A 104 -10.07 -2.26 9.26
N GLY A 105 -10.95 -3.27 9.13
CA GLY A 105 -10.73 -4.57 9.75
C GLY A 105 -9.44 -5.19 9.20
N TYR A 106 -8.50 -5.51 10.08
CA TYR A 106 -7.21 -6.04 9.67
C TYR A 106 -7.34 -7.47 9.13
N SER A 107 -6.85 -7.69 7.92
CA SER A 107 -6.60 -9.04 7.39
C SER A 107 -5.27 -9.07 6.65
N ALA A 108 -4.44 -10.04 7.01
CA ALA A 108 -3.17 -10.29 6.34
C ALA A 108 -3.35 -10.94 4.95
N ARG A 109 -4.55 -11.46 4.69
CA ARG A 109 -4.88 -12.23 3.49
C ARG A 109 -5.80 -11.47 2.54
N ARG A 110 -6.77 -10.73 3.07
CA ARG A 110 -7.87 -10.14 2.29
C ARG A 110 -7.89 -8.62 2.37
N PHE A 111 -8.23 -7.98 1.26
CA PHE A 111 -8.46 -6.54 1.20
C PHE A 111 -9.81 -6.24 0.56
N ALA A 112 -10.63 -5.38 1.20
CA ALA A 112 -11.92 -4.98 0.66
C ALA A 112 -11.75 -4.20 -0.65
N TYR A 113 -12.30 -4.73 -1.74
CA TYR A 113 -12.15 -4.14 -3.07
C TYR A 113 -13.37 -3.28 -3.44
N PRO A 114 -13.21 -2.13 -4.12
CA PRO A 114 -14.33 -1.31 -4.53
C PRO A 114 -15.23 -2.07 -5.52
N HIS A 115 -16.55 -2.00 -5.31
CA HIS A 115 -17.50 -2.85 -6.01
C HIS A 115 -18.26 -2.14 -7.14
N ASP A 116 -18.23 -0.80 -7.19
CA ASP A 116 -19.06 0.04 -8.07
C ASP A 116 -18.97 -0.28 -9.57
N LYS A 117 -17.91 -0.97 -10.00
CA LYS A 117 -17.66 -1.33 -11.40
C LYS A 117 -17.96 -2.80 -11.73
N PHE A 118 -18.48 -3.57 -10.78
CA PHE A 118 -18.74 -5.00 -10.93
C PHE A 118 -20.21 -5.31 -10.75
N ILE A 119 -20.73 -6.22 -11.58
CA ILE A 119 -22.05 -6.82 -11.38
C ILE A 119 -21.85 -8.02 -10.45
N LEU A 120 -22.46 -7.97 -9.27
CA LEU A 120 -22.21 -8.92 -8.19
C LEU A 120 -23.50 -9.65 -7.77
N PRO A 121 -23.41 -10.92 -7.33
CA PRO A 121 -24.53 -11.62 -6.72
C PRO A 121 -25.02 -10.92 -5.45
N GLU A 122 -26.33 -11.01 -5.18
CA GLU A 122 -26.93 -10.44 -3.98
C GLU A 122 -26.29 -11.01 -2.71
N GLY A 123 -25.96 -10.13 -1.75
CA GLY A 123 -25.37 -10.52 -0.47
C GLY A 123 -23.85 -10.76 -0.48
N PHE A 124 -23.18 -10.58 -1.62
CA PHE A 124 -21.73 -10.78 -1.77
C PHE A 124 -21.00 -9.54 -2.27
N MET A 125 -19.75 -9.39 -1.84
CA MET A 125 -18.88 -8.26 -2.19
C MET A 125 -17.46 -8.74 -2.52
N PRO A 126 -16.70 -8.00 -3.33
CA PRO A 126 -15.41 -8.45 -3.84
C PRO A 126 -14.29 -8.09 -2.86
N VAL A 127 -13.35 -9.02 -2.70
CA VAL A 127 -12.10 -8.80 -1.96
C VAL A 127 -10.93 -9.32 -2.79
N VAL A 128 -9.78 -8.66 -2.67
CA VAL A 128 -8.51 -9.23 -3.13
C VAL A 128 -8.10 -10.30 -2.14
N ASP A 129 -7.76 -11.50 -2.61
CA ASP A 129 -7.28 -12.60 -1.76
C ASP A 129 -5.85 -13.00 -2.12
N LEU A 130 -4.91 -12.77 -1.20
CA LEU A 130 -3.50 -13.11 -1.39
C LEU A 130 -3.18 -14.59 -1.17
N ALA A 131 -4.16 -15.45 -0.90
CA ALA A 131 -3.91 -16.90 -0.84
C ALA A 131 -3.38 -17.45 -2.16
N TRP A 132 -3.67 -16.78 -3.29
CA TRP A 132 -3.31 -17.22 -4.62
C TRP A 132 -2.70 -16.06 -5.42
N VAL A 133 -1.43 -15.78 -5.19
CA VAL A 133 -0.66 -14.80 -5.98
C VAL A 133 0.07 -15.52 -7.09
N THR A 134 -0.02 -15.01 -8.31
CA THR A 134 0.70 -15.57 -9.47
C THR A 134 1.29 -14.48 -10.34
N THR A 135 2.05 -14.89 -11.36
CA THR A 135 2.63 -14.00 -12.36
C THR A 135 1.97 -14.20 -13.73
N VAL A 136 1.90 -13.14 -14.52
CA VAL A 136 1.57 -13.20 -15.94
C VAL A 136 2.58 -12.39 -16.74
N LEU A 137 2.85 -12.79 -17.98
CA LEU A 137 3.72 -12.04 -18.88
C LEU A 137 3.08 -10.69 -19.21
N LYS A 138 3.88 -9.61 -19.18
CA LYS A 138 3.42 -8.26 -19.53
C LYS A 138 2.83 -8.19 -20.94
N GLY A 139 3.36 -8.97 -21.87
CA GLY A 139 2.83 -9.08 -23.23
C GLY A 139 1.36 -9.51 -23.26
N SER A 140 0.93 -10.36 -22.32
CA SER A 140 -0.47 -10.81 -22.23
C SER A 140 -1.43 -9.67 -21.87
N LEU A 141 -0.96 -8.59 -21.21
CA LEU A 141 -1.79 -7.43 -20.88
C LEU A 141 -2.25 -6.65 -22.13
N THR A 142 -1.60 -6.88 -23.28
CA THR A 142 -1.94 -6.23 -24.55
C THR A 142 -2.90 -7.05 -25.41
N ALA A 143 -3.27 -8.26 -24.98
CA ALA A 143 -4.18 -9.11 -25.74
C ALA A 143 -5.59 -8.50 -25.79
N GLU A 144 -6.25 -8.57 -26.96
CA GLU A 144 -7.58 -7.98 -27.19
C GLU A 144 -8.68 -8.51 -26.25
N VAL A 145 -8.51 -9.76 -25.79
CA VAL A 145 -9.44 -10.41 -24.86
C VAL A 145 -9.32 -9.88 -23.43
N VAL A 146 -8.20 -9.23 -23.10
CA VAL A 146 -7.95 -8.70 -21.75
C VAL A 146 -8.67 -7.38 -21.58
N ARG A 147 -9.49 -7.31 -20.53
CA ARG A 147 -10.17 -6.06 -20.14
C ARG A 147 -9.56 -5.55 -18.85
N CYS A 148 -9.35 -4.24 -18.80
CA CYS A 148 -8.82 -3.57 -17.62
C CYS A 148 -9.85 -2.59 -17.06
N VAL A 149 -10.07 -2.64 -15.75
CA VAL A 149 -10.94 -1.75 -15.01
C VAL A 149 -10.13 -1.11 -13.89
N ARG A 150 -10.24 0.21 -13.75
CA ARG A 150 -9.59 0.98 -12.68
C ARG A 150 -10.61 1.44 -11.64
N PRO A 151 -10.89 0.65 -10.59
CA PRO A 151 -11.90 1.01 -9.60
C PRO A 151 -11.34 1.87 -8.47
N PHE A 152 -10.05 1.78 -8.17
CA PHE A 152 -9.44 2.64 -7.16
C PHE A 152 -9.30 4.08 -7.66
N THR A 153 -9.72 5.03 -6.82
CA THR A 153 -9.50 6.46 -7.02
C THR A 153 -8.95 7.08 -5.73
N GLY A 154 -8.10 8.10 -5.87
CA GLY A 154 -7.61 8.91 -4.75
C GLY A 154 -7.02 8.10 -3.59
N PRO A 155 -7.42 8.34 -2.32
CA PRO A 155 -6.86 7.70 -1.13
C PRO A 155 -6.94 6.17 -1.10
N ASN A 156 -7.97 5.56 -1.71
CA ASN A 156 -8.15 4.11 -1.67
C ASN A 156 -7.03 3.36 -2.40
N ARG A 157 -6.42 3.99 -3.42
CA ARG A 157 -5.28 3.44 -4.12
C ARG A 157 -4.01 3.42 -3.26
N ALA A 158 -3.78 4.50 -2.50
CA ALA A 158 -2.67 4.58 -1.56
C ALA A 158 -2.82 3.51 -0.47
N HIS A 159 -4.02 3.36 0.10
CA HIS A 159 -4.29 2.33 1.10
C HIS A 159 -4.08 0.90 0.57
N PHE A 160 -4.47 0.63 -0.68
CA PHE A 160 -4.18 -0.67 -1.31
C PHE A 160 -2.67 -0.89 -1.49
N GLY A 161 -1.94 0.12 -1.97
CA GLY A 161 -0.49 0.06 -2.10
C GLY A 161 0.23 -0.15 -0.76
N GLU A 162 -0.22 0.52 0.29
CA GLU A 162 0.27 0.34 1.66
C GLU A 162 0.03 -1.09 2.16
N TRP A 163 -1.20 -1.60 2.00
CA TRP A 163 -1.53 -2.96 2.37
C TRP A 163 -0.63 -3.98 1.64
N LEU A 164 -0.37 -3.80 0.34
CA LEU A 164 0.55 -4.66 -0.41
C LEU A 164 2.01 -4.54 0.06
N ALA A 165 2.50 -3.32 0.29
CA ALA A 165 3.88 -3.08 0.72
C ALA A 165 4.17 -3.78 2.06
N THR A 166 3.21 -3.80 2.99
CA THR A 166 3.33 -4.54 4.26
C THR A 166 3.43 -6.06 4.10
N ARG A 167 3.11 -6.62 2.92
CA ARG A 167 3.09 -8.08 2.66
C ARG A 167 4.22 -8.54 1.76
N PHE A 168 4.50 -7.80 0.70
CA PHE A 168 5.55 -8.15 -0.25
C PHE A 168 6.91 -7.56 0.14
N GLY A 169 7.01 -6.86 1.27
CA GLY A 169 8.28 -6.45 1.87
C GLY A 169 9.06 -5.41 1.07
N ARG A 170 8.50 -4.84 0.00
CA ARG A 170 9.14 -3.74 -0.73
C ARG A 170 8.95 -2.44 0.05
N VAL A 171 10.05 -1.98 0.63
CA VAL A 171 10.17 -0.63 1.16
C VAL A 171 9.90 0.34 0.00
N PRO A 172 8.99 1.32 0.14
CA PRO A 172 8.56 2.18 -0.98
C PRO A 172 9.65 3.14 -1.51
N PHE A 173 10.89 2.99 -1.08
CA PHE A 173 12.01 3.90 -1.34
C PHE A 173 13.25 3.12 -1.77
N SER A 174 14.11 3.75 -2.57
CA SER A 174 15.39 3.16 -2.97
C SER A 174 16.26 2.84 -1.75
N THR A 175 17.12 1.83 -1.86
CA THR A 175 18.07 1.44 -0.79
C THR A 175 18.90 2.63 -0.33
N GLU A 176 19.34 3.49 -1.24
CA GLU A 176 20.10 4.69 -0.91
C GLU A 176 19.32 5.67 -0.02
N VAL A 177 18.04 5.92 -0.31
CA VAL A 177 17.19 6.79 0.52
C VAL A 177 16.96 6.17 1.89
N VAL A 178 16.78 4.85 1.93
CA VAL A 178 16.61 4.10 3.17
C VAL A 178 17.83 4.25 4.07
N GLU A 179 19.01 3.89 3.55
CA GLU A 179 20.26 3.84 4.32
C GLU A 179 20.75 5.24 4.70
N ASN A 180 20.66 6.21 3.78
CA ASN A 180 21.21 7.54 3.99
C ASN A 180 20.26 8.50 4.73
N VAL A 181 18.96 8.21 4.75
CA VAL A 181 17.96 9.13 5.33
C VAL A 181 17.03 8.44 6.31
N LEU A 182 16.26 7.43 5.86
CA LEU A 182 15.15 6.90 6.67
C LEU A 182 15.62 6.12 7.89
N ASP A 183 16.72 5.37 7.80
CA ASP A 183 17.33 4.69 8.95
C ASP A 183 17.83 5.69 10.00
N HIS A 184 18.32 6.84 9.55
CA HIS A 184 18.82 7.90 10.42
C HIS A 184 17.69 8.69 11.07
N PHE A 185 16.62 8.96 10.32
CA PHE A 185 15.37 9.46 10.87
C PHE A 185 14.81 8.51 11.93
N ASP A 186 14.71 7.22 11.62
CA ASP A 186 14.16 6.21 12.54
C ASP A 186 14.99 6.12 13.82
N TYR A 187 16.32 6.11 13.71
CA TYR A 187 17.21 6.14 14.87
C TYR A 187 16.92 7.34 15.80
N VAL A 188 16.76 8.54 15.23
CA VAL A 188 16.44 9.75 16.01
C VAL A 188 15.06 9.63 16.64
N ARG A 189 14.06 9.19 15.86
CA ARG A 189 12.68 8.95 16.30
C ARG A 189 12.64 8.00 17.49
N VAL A 190 13.16 6.78 17.35
CA VAL A 190 13.16 5.75 18.40
C VAL A 190 13.85 6.25 19.68
N ARG A 191 14.97 6.97 19.56
CA ARG A 191 15.66 7.56 20.71
C ARG A 191 14.78 8.58 21.43
N LEU A 192 14.11 9.46 20.68
CA LEU A 192 13.24 10.50 21.23
C LEU A 192 11.95 9.91 21.82
N THR A 193 11.35 8.90 21.19
CA THR A 193 10.23 8.13 21.75
C THR A 193 10.60 7.51 23.09
N LYS A 194 11.77 6.85 23.19
CA LYS A 194 12.26 6.30 24.47
C LYS A 194 12.43 7.38 25.53
N SER A 195 12.95 8.56 25.15
CA SER A 195 13.09 9.70 26.06
C SER A 195 11.75 10.21 26.55
N PHE A 196 10.74 10.28 25.68
CA PHE A 196 9.38 10.70 26.03
C PHE A 196 8.71 9.72 26.99
N VAL A 197 8.74 8.42 26.67
CA VAL A 197 8.18 7.36 27.53
C VAL A 197 8.85 7.35 28.91
N LYS A 198 10.18 7.46 28.96
CA LYS A 198 10.92 7.50 30.22
C LYS A 198 10.50 8.69 31.09
N ALA A 199 10.36 9.88 30.51
CA ALA A 199 9.96 11.08 31.25
C ALA A 199 8.53 10.94 31.81
N SER A 200 7.61 10.41 30.99
CA SER A 200 6.23 10.15 31.41
C SER A 200 6.17 9.18 32.60
N GLN A 201 6.96 8.11 32.58
CA GLN A 201 7.04 7.15 33.68
C GLN A 201 7.68 7.72 34.96
N SER A 202 8.64 8.64 34.83
CA SER A 202 9.34 9.25 35.97
C SER A 202 8.66 10.51 36.50
N GLY A 203 7.48 10.90 35.98
CA GLY A 203 6.81 12.16 36.33
C GLY A 203 7.57 13.42 35.91
N GLY A 204 8.51 13.31 34.96
CA GLY A 204 9.31 14.42 34.44
C GLY A 204 8.75 14.97 33.14
N THR A 205 9.27 16.12 32.69
CA THR A 205 8.95 16.69 31.38
C THR A 205 10.04 16.32 30.36
N ALA A 206 9.65 15.69 29.25
CA ALA A 206 10.58 15.39 28.16
C ALA A 206 10.98 16.66 27.39
N SER A 207 12.08 16.60 26.63
CA SER A 207 12.45 17.71 25.72
C SER A 207 11.37 17.96 24.67
N MET A 208 11.33 19.18 24.12
CA MET A 208 10.28 19.59 23.16
C MET A 208 10.20 18.66 21.94
N GLU A 209 11.35 18.30 21.36
CA GLU A 209 11.41 17.38 20.22
C GLU A 209 11.01 15.95 20.59
N ALA A 210 11.27 15.50 21.83
CA ALA A 210 10.79 14.20 22.31
C ALA A 210 9.27 14.20 22.51
N ARG A 211 8.71 15.30 23.04
CA ARG A 211 7.26 15.50 23.15
C ARG A 211 6.61 15.54 21.77
N ALA A 212 7.21 16.22 20.80
CA ALA A 212 6.71 16.26 19.42
C ALA A 212 6.68 14.87 18.79
N VAL A 213 7.75 14.08 18.93
CA VAL A 213 7.74 12.68 18.46
C VAL A 213 6.70 11.83 19.19
N GLY A 214 6.54 12.03 20.51
CA GLY A 214 5.51 11.37 21.31
C GLY A 214 4.07 11.76 20.94
N ALA A 215 3.87 12.94 20.36
CA ALA A 215 2.58 13.42 19.87
C ALA A 215 2.19 12.84 18.50
N VAL A 216 3.14 12.27 17.75
CA VAL A 216 2.86 11.77 16.39
C VAL A 216 2.24 10.37 16.46
N VAL A 217 1.07 10.22 15.85
CA VAL A 217 0.37 8.92 15.81
C VAL A 217 0.84 8.04 14.65
N ARG A 218 1.22 8.65 13.52
CA ARG A 218 1.74 7.96 12.34
C ARG A 218 2.74 8.82 11.59
N TRP A 219 3.68 8.15 10.92
CA TRP A 219 4.70 8.79 10.10
C TRP A 219 4.51 8.42 8.64
N TYR A 220 4.74 9.38 7.76
CA TYR A 220 4.69 9.23 6.32
C TYR A 220 5.94 9.85 5.71
N SER A 221 6.27 9.47 4.47
CA SER A 221 7.32 10.14 3.73
C SER A 221 7.05 10.20 2.24
N ARG A 222 7.56 11.27 1.64
CA ARG A 222 7.61 11.53 0.21
C ARG A 222 9.07 11.71 -0.19
N VAL A 223 9.45 11.14 -1.31
CA VAL A 223 10.80 11.30 -1.87
C VAL A 223 10.70 11.99 -3.22
N ASP A 224 11.46 13.06 -3.39
CA ASP A 224 11.58 13.84 -4.62
C ASP A 224 13.08 14.04 -4.94
N GLY A 225 13.65 13.07 -5.65
CA GLY A 225 15.09 12.97 -5.88
C GLY A 225 15.86 12.93 -4.55
N PRO A 226 16.81 13.86 -4.30
CA PRO A 226 17.56 13.91 -3.05
C PRO A 226 16.75 14.50 -1.87
N ARG A 227 15.53 14.99 -2.08
CA ARG A 227 14.71 15.60 -1.03
C ARG A 227 13.74 14.59 -0.45
N VAL A 228 13.86 14.36 0.85
CA VAL A 228 12.98 13.46 1.61
C VAL A 228 12.14 14.30 2.55
N HIS A 229 10.82 14.26 2.34
CA HIS A 229 9.85 14.92 3.21
C HIS A 229 9.26 13.87 4.15
N VAL A 230 9.39 14.08 5.46
CA VAL A 230 8.76 13.24 6.48
C VAL A 230 7.61 14.01 7.10
N LEU A 231 6.43 13.41 7.09
CA LEU A 231 5.21 13.96 7.68
C LEU A 231 4.82 13.15 8.92
N GLY A 232 4.69 13.81 10.06
CA GLY A 232 4.11 13.24 11.28
C GLY A 232 2.66 13.67 11.43
N GLU A 233 1.74 12.71 11.44
CA GLU A 233 0.33 12.94 11.74
C GLU A 233 0.15 13.25 13.23
N LEU A 234 -0.51 14.36 13.51
CA LEU A 234 -0.91 14.78 14.84
C LEU A 234 -2.42 14.65 14.97
N THR A 235 -2.87 14.38 16.19
CA THR A 235 -4.28 14.47 16.55
C THR A 235 -4.41 15.37 17.76
N ARG A 236 -5.59 15.94 17.99
CA ARG A 236 -5.85 16.70 19.21
C ARG A 236 -5.51 15.92 20.48
N GLN A 237 -5.91 14.64 20.53
CA GLN A 237 -5.67 13.79 21.70
C GLN A 237 -4.18 13.56 21.95
N SER A 238 -3.40 13.33 20.89
CA SER A 238 -1.95 13.10 21.03
C SER A 238 -1.19 14.39 21.36
N LEU A 239 -1.62 15.54 20.86
CA LEU A 239 -1.09 16.85 21.23
C LEU A 239 -1.35 17.19 22.71
N LEU A 240 -2.54 16.89 23.22
CA LEU A 240 -2.87 17.02 24.64
C LEU A 240 -1.99 16.11 25.50
N ALA A 241 -1.87 14.84 25.14
CA ALA A 241 -1.02 13.87 25.87
C ALA A 241 0.47 14.27 25.88
N ALA A 242 0.92 14.94 24.83
CA ALA A 242 2.27 15.49 24.72
C ALA A 242 2.41 16.88 25.36
N GLY A 243 1.34 17.46 25.93
CA GLY A 243 1.32 18.75 26.62
C GLY A 243 1.41 19.98 25.72
N PHE A 244 1.14 19.85 24.42
CA PHE A 244 1.09 20.99 23.49
C PHE A 244 -0.26 21.71 23.50
N ILE A 245 -1.24 21.18 24.23
CA ILE A 245 -2.52 21.84 24.47
C ILE A 245 -2.55 22.21 25.96
N ASN A 246 -2.85 23.47 26.26
CA ASN A 246 -2.96 23.97 27.63
C ASN A 246 -4.32 23.62 28.27
N ASP A 247 -4.51 23.97 29.54
CA ASP A 247 -5.75 23.68 30.28
C ASP A 247 -6.98 24.43 29.69
N ASP A 248 -6.74 25.55 29.01
CA ASP A 248 -7.75 26.32 28.28
C ASP A 248 -8.05 25.73 26.88
N ASN A 249 -7.47 24.56 26.58
CA ASN A 249 -7.65 23.81 25.34
C ASN A 249 -7.14 24.53 24.08
N GLU A 250 -6.18 25.45 24.27
CA GLU A 250 -5.46 26.18 23.23
C GLU A 250 -4.17 25.45 22.85
N LEU A 251 -3.87 25.43 21.55
CA LEU A 251 -2.66 24.84 21.01
C LEU A 251 -1.47 25.80 21.17
N ASP A 252 -0.39 25.33 21.78
CA ASP A 252 0.92 26.00 21.79
C ASP A 252 1.60 25.88 20.41
N ILE A 253 1.14 26.73 19.48
CA ILE A 253 1.62 26.77 18.09
C ILE A 253 3.12 27.07 18.03
N GLU A 254 3.60 28.02 18.84
CA GLU A 254 5.00 28.43 18.84
C GLU A 254 5.90 27.31 19.41
N GLY A 255 5.46 26.66 20.49
CA GLY A 255 6.16 25.51 21.06
C GLY A 255 6.21 24.33 20.10
N LEU A 256 5.11 24.02 19.41
CA LEU A 256 5.07 22.96 18.41
C LEU A 256 5.99 23.27 17.20
N ALA A 257 6.00 24.51 16.72
CA ALA A 257 6.88 24.94 15.63
C ALA A 257 8.37 24.82 16.03
N LYS A 258 8.74 25.28 17.23
CA LYS A 258 10.10 25.13 17.78
C LYS A 258 10.49 23.66 17.97
N ALA A 259 9.54 22.82 18.38
CA ALA A 259 9.77 21.38 18.54
C ALA A 259 10.03 20.70 17.19
N GLN A 260 9.26 21.04 16.15
CA GLN A 260 9.46 20.57 14.79
C GLN A 260 10.83 21.00 14.23
N GLU A 261 11.24 22.25 14.47
CA GLU A 261 12.55 22.76 14.05
C GLU A 261 13.69 21.97 14.70
N ARG A 262 13.61 21.76 16.03
CA ARG A 262 14.60 20.96 16.77
C ARG A 262 14.66 19.51 16.32
N LEU A 263 13.49 18.90 16.06
CA LEU A 263 13.42 17.55 15.51
C LEU A 263 14.09 17.49 14.13
N SER A 264 13.77 18.43 13.24
CA SER A 264 14.38 18.52 11.91
C SER A 264 15.89 18.67 12.02
N ALA A 265 16.38 19.59 12.85
CA ALA A 265 17.81 19.80 13.07
C ALA A 265 18.51 18.54 13.63
N ALA A 266 17.86 17.79 14.53
CA ALA A 266 18.41 16.55 15.06
C ALA A 266 18.53 15.46 13.99
N VAL A 267 17.55 15.35 13.09
CA VAL A 267 17.56 14.42 11.95
C VAL A 267 18.63 14.84 10.94
N THR A 268 18.66 16.10 10.51
CA THR A 268 19.66 16.64 9.58
C THR A 268 21.07 16.45 10.13
N LYS A 269 21.31 16.76 11.41
CA LYS A 269 22.60 16.54 12.06
C LYS A 269 23.03 15.07 12.00
N ARG A 270 22.09 14.13 12.20
CA ARG A 270 22.39 12.69 12.16
C ARG A 270 22.73 12.24 10.74
N ILE A 271 21.96 12.68 9.75
CA ILE A 271 22.18 12.41 8.33
C ILE A 271 23.56 12.92 7.93
N ASN A 272 23.86 14.19 8.16
CA ASN A 272 25.14 14.80 7.78
C ASN A 272 26.34 14.13 8.47
N ALA A 273 26.18 13.64 9.71
CA ALA A 273 27.25 12.95 10.42
C ALA A 273 27.54 11.53 9.91
N LYS A 274 26.60 10.90 9.18
CA LYS A 274 26.68 9.50 8.76
C LYS A 274 26.67 9.30 7.24
N SER A 275 26.17 10.28 6.49
CA SER A 275 26.13 10.31 5.03
C SER A 275 26.50 11.72 4.52
N ALA A 276 27.68 12.21 4.92
CA ALA A 276 28.15 13.58 4.59
C ALA A 276 28.24 13.87 3.08
N HIS A 277 28.31 12.83 2.24
CA HIS A 277 28.42 12.93 0.78
C HIS A 277 27.19 12.40 0.04
N GLY A 278 26.12 12.03 0.74
CA GLY A 278 24.93 11.45 0.12
C GLY A 278 24.10 12.45 -0.68
N GLY A 279 24.29 13.75 -0.48
CA GLY A 279 23.54 14.81 -1.17
C GLY A 279 22.06 14.89 -0.80
N TYR A 280 21.61 14.10 0.17
CA TYR A 280 20.22 14.03 0.60
C TYR A 280 19.86 15.12 1.63
N GLU A 281 18.65 15.65 1.53
CA GLU A 281 18.06 16.59 2.48
C GLU A 281 16.78 16.00 3.07
N ALA A 282 16.60 16.08 4.40
CA ALA A 282 15.39 15.65 5.07
C ALA A 282 14.64 16.83 5.70
N ARG A 283 13.34 16.94 5.42
CA ARG A 283 12.45 17.92 6.04
C ARG A 283 11.36 17.21 6.84
N VAL A 284 11.25 17.53 8.12
CA VAL A 284 10.18 17.00 8.97
C VAL A 284 9.06 18.04 9.11
N THR A 285 7.82 17.62 8.86
CA THR A 285 6.62 18.43 9.04
C THR A 285 5.66 17.69 9.96
N LEU A 286 5.08 18.39 10.93
CA LEU A 286 4.08 17.85 11.83
C LEU A 286 2.76 18.57 11.55
N ALA A 287 1.71 17.82 11.27
CA ALA A 287 0.42 18.41 10.93
C ALA A 287 -0.73 17.51 11.35
N ASP A 288 -1.86 18.14 11.65
CA ASP A 288 -3.15 17.45 11.65
C ASP A 288 -3.52 17.15 10.19
N LEU A 289 -3.83 15.89 9.88
CA LEU A 289 -4.17 15.48 8.51
C LEU A 289 -5.46 16.14 8.02
N GLU A 290 -6.36 16.56 8.91
CA GLU A 290 -7.55 17.33 8.53
C GLU A 290 -7.20 18.69 7.90
N LEU A 291 -6.00 19.21 8.19
CA LEU A 291 -5.48 20.47 7.67
C LEU A 291 -4.58 20.30 6.44
N VAL A 292 -4.27 19.07 6.03
CA VAL A 292 -3.44 18.78 4.85
C VAL A 292 -4.35 18.54 3.65
N PRO A 293 -4.20 19.32 2.55
CA PRO A 293 -4.97 19.08 1.34
C PRO A 293 -4.77 17.64 0.83
N ALA A 294 -5.86 16.96 0.48
CA ALA A 294 -5.81 15.59 0.00
C ALA A 294 -4.90 15.41 -1.24
N SER A 295 -4.75 16.45 -2.07
CA SER A 295 -3.81 16.47 -3.19
C SER A 295 -2.35 16.36 -2.76
N GLN A 296 -1.99 17.01 -1.65
CA GLN A 296 -0.64 17.01 -1.09
C GLN A 296 -0.37 15.71 -0.32
N PHE A 297 -1.35 15.19 0.41
CA PHE A 297 -1.20 13.94 1.16
C PHE A 297 -0.99 12.71 0.27
N ARG A 298 -1.59 12.67 -0.94
CA ARG A 298 -1.43 11.57 -1.91
C ARG A 298 0.01 11.31 -2.35
N GLU A 299 0.91 12.28 -2.16
CA GLU A 299 2.31 12.17 -2.53
C GLU A 299 3.17 11.52 -1.44
N PHE A 300 2.58 11.26 -0.26
CA PHE A 300 3.26 10.62 0.88
C PHE A 300 2.88 9.14 0.97
N ALA A 301 3.88 8.30 1.25
CA ALA A 301 3.71 6.89 1.59
C ALA A 301 3.92 6.68 3.10
N LEU A 302 3.11 5.82 3.71
CA LEU A 302 3.25 5.47 5.13
C LEU A 302 4.65 4.90 5.43
N LEU A 303 5.30 5.43 6.47
CA LEU A 303 6.54 4.90 7.02
C LEU A 303 6.21 3.75 7.97
N VAL A 304 6.21 2.53 7.42
CA VAL A 304 6.02 1.30 8.21
C VAL A 304 7.36 0.85 8.78
N ARG A 305 7.79 1.50 9.87
CA ARG A 305 8.94 1.07 10.70
C ARG A 305 8.69 1.43 12.15
#